data_AF-A0A3B9TRD2-F1
#
_entry.id   AF-A0A3B9TRD2-F1
#
_cell.length_a   1.000
_cell.length_b   1.000
_cell.length_c   1.000
_cell.angle_alpha   90.00
_cell.angle_beta   90.00
_cell.angle_gamma   90.00
#
_symmetry.space_group_name_H-M   'P 1'
#
loop_
_entity.id
_entity.type
_entity.pdbx_description
1 polymer ?
#
loop_
_entity_poly.entity_id
_entity_poly.type
_entity_poly.pdbx_seq_one_letter_code
_entity_poly.pdbx_strand_id
1 'polypeptide(L)'
;MKLSSRFVKEVLFVKHEIHLAALATAACLTEVHTAPKPGLVDRIGPGAHKDMDYTTFLSSTMALAPHWPHQASIGTTGVTPRDALSLLRQEGLRMEQDMFAETGGINTHKGLVFAMSLLLYGAGFMIA
;
A
#
# COMPACT_ATOMS: atom_id res chain seq x y z
N MET A 1 3.14 -37.92 4.10
CA MET A 1 3.64 -36.83 3.25
C MET A 1 4.23 -35.76 4.17
N LYS A 2 5.57 -35.70 4.34
CA LYS A 2 6.20 -34.65 5.16
C LYS A 2 6.47 -33.45 4.26
N LEU A 3 5.78 -32.35 4.49
CA LEU A 3 6.07 -31.08 3.83
C LEU A 3 7.48 -30.63 4.22
N SER A 4 8.26 -30.14 3.26
CA SER A 4 9.63 -29.70 3.54
C SER A 4 9.62 -28.47 4.46
N SER A 5 10.63 -28.32 5.30
CA SER A 5 10.76 -27.13 6.18
C SER A 5 10.83 -25.82 5.39
N ARG A 6 11.27 -25.89 4.12
CA ARG A 6 11.27 -24.77 3.18
C ARG A 6 9.86 -24.36 2.77
N PHE A 7 8.99 -25.32 2.46
CA PHE A 7 7.60 -25.04 2.08
C PHE A 7 6.80 -24.44 3.25
N VAL A 8 7.02 -24.96 4.47
CA VAL A 8 6.39 -24.39 5.67
C VAL A 8 6.90 -22.97 5.94
N LYS A 9 8.19 -22.70 5.73
CA LYS A 9 8.74 -21.35 5.82
C LYS A 9 8.20 -20.40 4.76
N GLU A 10 8.08 -20.82 3.50
CA GLU A 10 7.51 -20.00 2.42
C GLU A 10 6.04 -19.64 2.70
N VAL A 11 5.24 -20.60 3.17
CA VAL A 11 3.83 -20.34 3.55
C VAL A 11 3.71 -19.45 4.79
N LEU A 12 4.63 -19.55 5.76
CA LEU A 12 4.67 -18.69 6.93
C LEU A 12 5.20 -17.28 6.64
N PHE A 13 6.15 -17.13 5.70
CA PHE A 13 6.71 -15.83 5.29
C PHE A 13 5.62 -14.92 4.71
N VAL A 14 4.78 -15.49 3.83
CA VAL A 14 3.67 -14.77 3.19
C VAL A 14 2.64 -14.29 4.21
N LYS A 15 2.52 -14.90 5.41
CA LYS A 15 1.55 -14.42 6.41
C LYS A 15 1.84 -13.00 6.90
N HIS A 16 3.11 -12.63 7.08
CA HIS A 16 3.45 -11.29 7.59
C HIS A 16 3.18 -10.21 6.54
N GLU A 17 3.57 -10.45 5.29
CA GLU A 17 3.35 -9.54 4.17
C GLU A 17 1.86 -9.31 3.92
N ILE A 18 1.05 -10.39 3.94
CA ILE A 18 -0.40 -10.28 3.78
C ILE A 18 -1.06 -9.55 4.96
N HIS A 19 -0.59 -9.77 6.19
CA HIS A 19 -1.10 -9.04 7.35
C HIS A 19 -0.77 -7.55 7.24
N LEU A 20 0.50 -7.20 6.96
CA LEU A 20 0.92 -5.82 6.77
C LEU A 20 0.15 -5.14 5.62
N ALA A 21 -0.09 -5.86 4.53
CA ALA A 21 -0.91 -5.39 3.42
C ALA A 21 -2.37 -5.13 3.83
N ALA A 22 -2.97 -6.02 4.62
CA ALA A 22 -4.33 -5.81 5.13
C ALA A 22 -4.41 -4.57 6.03
N LEU A 23 -3.40 -4.33 6.87
CA LEU A 23 -3.29 -3.11 7.69
C LEU A 23 -3.11 -1.86 6.84
N ALA A 24 -2.28 -1.89 5.80
CA ALA A 24 -2.11 -0.78 4.87
C ALA A 24 -3.42 -0.43 4.14
N THR A 25 -4.13 -1.44 3.62
CA THR A 25 -5.45 -1.24 3.00
C THR A 25 -6.46 -0.67 4.00
N ALA A 26 -6.51 -1.21 5.22
CA ALA A 26 -7.38 -0.70 6.26
C ALA A 26 -7.03 0.76 6.63
N ALA A 27 -5.75 1.12 6.67
CA ALA A 27 -5.30 2.48 6.91
C ALA A 27 -5.74 3.44 5.80
N CYS A 28 -5.65 3.03 4.52
CA CYS A 28 -6.15 3.82 3.39
C CYS A 28 -7.66 4.07 3.49
N LEU A 29 -8.45 3.03 3.82
CA LEU A 29 -9.89 3.18 4.03
C LEU A 29 -10.21 4.07 5.23
N THR A 30 -9.43 3.94 6.31
CA THR A 30 -9.60 4.74 7.52
C THR A 30 -9.27 6.21 7.26
N GLU A 31 -8.26 6.48 6.43
CA GLU A 31 -7.86 7.83 6.04
C GLU A 31 -9.06 8.58 5.44
N VAL A 32 -9.73 8.03 4.43
CA VAL A 32 -10.88 8.69 3.79
C VAL A 32 -12.13 8.67 4.66
N HIS A 33 -12.29 7.66 5.52
CA HIS A 33 -13.43 7.56 6.42
C HIS A 33 -13.35 8.55 7.60
N THR A 34 -12.15 8.96 7.99
CA THR A 34 -11.95 9.94 9.07
C THR A 34 -12.56 11.27 8.65
N ALA A 35 -13.54 11.75 9.41
CA ALA A 35 -14.23 13.00 9.14
C ALA A 35 -14.65 13.69 10.45
N PRO A 36 -14.60 15.03 10.52
CA PRO A 36 -14.25 15.95 9.43
C PRO A 36 -12.74 16.06 9.17
N LYS A 37 -12.34 16.24 7.90
CA LYS A 37 -10.97 16.60 7.50
C LYS A 37 -10.97 17.93 6.73
N PRO A 38 -10.77 19.08 7.39
CA PRO A 38 -10.82 20.39 6.74
C PRO A 38 -9.91 20.48 5.51
N GLY A 39 -10.50 20.77 4.35
CA GLY A 39 -9.78 20.94 3.08
C GLY A 39 -9.39 19.63 2.37
N LEU A 40 -9.54 18.47 3.00
CA LEU A 40 -9.25 17.16 2.40
C LEU A 40 -10.54 16.44 2.02
N VAL A 41 -10.42 15.43 1.16
CA VAL A 41 -11.52 14.53 0.83
C VAL A 41 -11.84 13.63 2.01
N ASP A 42 -13.11 13.57 2.42
CA ASP A 42 -13.60 12.66 3.44
C ASP A 42 -15.03 12.16 3.09
N ARG A 43 -15.69 11.45 4.01
CA ARG A 43 -17.06 10.98 3.81
C ARG A 43 -18.13 12.08 3.81
N ILE A 44 -17.81 13.31 4.23
CA ILE A 44 -18.70 14.47 4.21
C ILE A 44 -18.63 15.17 2.86
N GLY A 45 -17.45 15.22 2.23
CA GLY A 45 -17.32 15.77 0.88
C GLY A 45 -15.90 15.81 0.34
N PRO A 46 -15.70 16.41 -0.85
CA PRO A 46 -14.40 16.45 -1.53
C PRO A 46 -13.40 17.45 -0.92
N GLY A 47 -13.77 18.16 0.16
CA GLY A 47 -12.92 19.21 0.73
C GLY A 47 -12.67 20.33 -0.29
N ALA A 48 -11.39 20.68 -0.50
CA ALA A 48 -10.98 21.68 -1.49
C ALA A 48 -10.85 21.11 -2.92
N HIS A 49 -11.00 19.80 -3.10
CA HIS A 49 -10.82 19.15 -4.38
C HIS A 49 -12.04 19.34 -5.29
N LYS A 50 -11.77 19.40 -6.59
CA LYS A 50 -12.79 19.46 -7.66
C LYS A 50 -12.73 18.26 -8.60
N ASP A 51 -11.65 17.51 -8.50
CA ASP A 51 -11.26 16.40 -9.35
C ASP A 51 -11.42 15.05 -8.68
N MET A 52 -11.60 14.98 -7.35
CA MET A 52 -11.79 13.71 -6.63
C MET A 52 -12.74 13.84 -5.45
N ASP A 53 -13.28 12.69 -5.05
CA ASP A 53 -14.21 12.54 -3.94
C ASP A 53 -13.97 11.24 -3.16
N TYR A 54 -14.85 10.97 -2.19
CA TYR A 54 -14.80 9.76 -1.36
C TYR A 54 -14.75 8.47 -2.21
N THR A 55 -15.52 8.40 -3.30
CA THR A 55 -15.57 7.19 -4.15
C THR A 55 -14.28 7.01 -4.95
N THR A 56 -13.65 8.12 -5.35
CA THR A 56 -12.34 8.12 -5.99
C THR A 56 -11.27 7.54 -5.06
N PHE A 57 -11.31 7.91 -3.77
CA PHE A 57 -10.43 7.36 -2.74
C PHE A 57 -10.64 5.85 -2.50
N LEU A 58 -11.90 5.39 -2.49
CA LEU A 58 -12.19 3.95 -2.40
C LEU A 58 -11.63 3.19 -3.60
N SER A 59 -11.86 3.68 -4.81
CA SER A 59 -11.41 3.04 -6.06
C SER A 59 -9.88 3.00 -6.12
N SER A 60 -9.22 4.12 -5.77
CA SER A 60 -7.77 4.18 -5.59
C SER A 60 -7.25 3.17 -4.56
N THR A 61 -7.90 3.06 -3.40
CA THR A 61 -7.50 2.09 -2.36
C THR A 61 -7.58 0.65 -2.87
N MET A 62 -8.64 0.32 -3.61
CA MET A 62 -8.83 -1.01 -4.19
C MET A 62 -7.77 -1.33 -5.25
N ALA A 63 -7.41 -0.36 -6.09
CA ALA A 63 -6.34 -0.52 -7.08
C ALA A 63 -4.97 -0.75 -6.42
N LEU A 64 -4.71 -0.10 -5.29
CA LEU A 64 -3.43 -0.22 -4.58
C LEU A 64 -3.30 -1.48 -3.71
N ALA A 65 -4.41 -2.01 -3.19
CA ALA A 65 -4.43 -3.12 -2.23
C ALA A 65 -3.61 -4.36 -2.65
N PRO A 66 -3.61 -4.81 -3.92
CA PRO A 66 -2.82 -5.96 -4.36
C PRO A 66 -1.30 -5.75 -4.28
N HIS A 67 -0.82 -4.51 -4.22
CA HIS A 67 0.62 -4.20 -4.28
C HIS A 67 1.30 -4.14 -2.92
N TRP A 68 0.55 -3.89 -1.84
CA TRP A 68 1.13 -3.76 -0.50
C TRP A 68 1.98 -4.97 -0.05
N PRO A 69 1.62 -6.24 -0.36
CA PRO A 69 2.46 -7.38 -0.01
C PRO A 69 3.86 -7.30 -0.66
N HIS A 70 3.98 -6.75 -1.88
CA HIS A 70 5.26 -6.60 -2.56
C HIS A 70 6.17 -5.56 -1.88
N GLN A 71 5.60 -4.46 -1.39
CA GLN A 71 6.36 -3.46 -0.65
C GLN A 71 6.88 -4.02 0.68
N ALA A 72 6.06 -4.82 1.38
CA ALA A 72 6.46 -5.50 2.61
C ALA A 72 7.53 -6.58 2.35
N SER A 73 7.40 -7.35 1.27
CA SER A 73 8.31 -8.46 0.99
C SER A 73 9.73 -8.01 0.65
N ILE A 74 9.89 -6.81 0.07
CA ILE A 74 11.23 -6.21 -0.11
C ILE A 74 11.94 -6.08 1.24
N GLY A 75 11.21 -5.73 2.31
CA GLY A 75 11.74 -5.70 3.68
C GLY A 75 12.11 -7.08 4.20
N THR A 76 11.21 -8.06 4.01
CA THR A 76 11.40 -9.41 4.57
C THR A 76 12.53 -10.20 3.91
N THR A 77 12.93 -9.82 2.68
CA THR A 77 14.08 -10.42 1.99
C THR A 77 15.45 -9.99 2.54
N GLY A 78 15.49 -9.03 3.47
CA GLY A 78 16.73 -8.52 4.07
C GLY A 78 17.50 -7.52 3.19
N VAL A 79 16.87 -7.00 2.13
CA VAL A 79 17.44 -5.92 1.31
C VAL A 79 17.71 -4.70 2.20
N THR A 80 18.92 -4.16 2.12
CA THR A 80 19.33 -3.03 2.95
C THR A 80 18.53 -1.76 2.61
N PRO A 81 18.36 -0.83 3.56
CA PRO A 81 17.64 0.42 3.29
C PRO A 81 18.23 1.24 2.14
N ARG A 82 19.55 1.11 1.91
CA ARG A 82 20.27 1.78 0.81
C ARG A 82 19.77 1.28 -0.57
N ASP A 83 19.55 -0.01 -0.71
CA ASP A 83 19.22 -0.63 -1.99
C ASP A 83 17.69 -0.71 -2.21
N ALA A 84 16.93 -0.78 -1.12
CA ALA A 84 15.47 -0.93 -1.13
C ALA A 84 14.75 0.17 -1.92
N LEU A 85 15.19 1.42 -1.80
CA LEU A 85 14.47 2.57 -2.40
C LEU A 85 14.25 2.41 -3.92
N SER A 86 15.22 1.83 -4.62
CA SER A 86 15.12 1.58 -6.07
C SER A 86 14.02 0.56 -6.41
N LEU A 87 13.93 -0.51 -5.61
CA LEU A 87 12.94 -1.57 -5.76
C LEU A 87 11.53 -1.08 -5.38
N LEU A 88 11.41 -0.38 -4.25
CA LEU A 88 10.15 0.23 -3.80
C LEU A 88 9.61 1.20 -4.87
N ARG A 89 10.50 1.98 -5.50
CA ARG A 89 10.14 2.91 -6.57
C ARG A 89 9.66 2.19 -7.82
N GLN A 90 10.29 1.10 -8.23
CA GLN A 90 9.87 0.33 -9.40
C GLN A 90 8.44 -0.20 -9.23
N GLU A 91 8.12 -0.74 -8.05
CA GLU A 91 6.78 -1.20 -7.74
C GLU A 91 5.80 -0.03 -7.55
N GLY A 92 6.24 1.06 -6.92
CA GLY A 92 5.45 2.28 -6.76
C GLY A 92 5.01 2.90 -8.09
N LEU A 93 5.82 2.80 -9.15
CA LEU A 93 5.43 3.25 -10.49
C LEU A 93 4.30 2.41 -11.10
N ARG A 94 4.23 1.10 -10.80
CA ARG A 94 3.12 0.23 -11.23
C ARG A 94 1.85 0.56 -10.46
N MET A 95 1.99 0.74 -9.15
CA MET A 95 0.91 1.19 -8.27
C MET A 95 0.30 2.51 -8.73
N GLU A 96 1.14 3.47 -9.13
CA GLU A 96 0.66 4.73 -9.71
C GLU A 96 -0.11 4.50 -11.02
N GLN A 97 0.36 3.62 -11.90
CA GLN A 97 -0.33 3.29 -13.16
C GLN A 97 -1.70 2.68 -12.90
N ASP A 98 -1.79 1.70 -12.00
CA ASP A 98 -3.04 1.01 -11.68
C ASP A 98 -4.01 1.94 -10.94
N MET A 99 -3.50 2.77 -10.03
CA MET A 99 -4.28 3.84 -9.41
C MET A 99 -4.84 4.79 -10.47
N PHE A 100 -4.00 5.32 -11.38
CA PHE A 100 -4.46 6.25 -12.41
C PHE A 100 -5.45 5.60 -13.38
N ALA A 101 -5.29 4.31 -13.71
CA ALA A 101 -6.25 3.59 -14.54
C ALA A 101 -7.63 3.54 -13.88
N GLU A 102 -7.68 3.24 -12.58
CA GLU A 102 -8.92 3.11 -11.82
C GLU A 102 -9.55 4.48 -11.50
N THR A 103 -8.74 5.51 -11.30
CA THR A 103 -9.20 6.86 -10.95
C THR A 103 -9.36 7.78 -12.17
N GLY A 104 -9.32 7.26 -13.39
CA GLY A 104 -9.45 8.09 -14.60
C GLY A 104 -8.36 9.16 -14.76
N GLY A 105 -7.15 8.89 -14.27
CA GLY A 105 -5.99 9.78 -14.34
C GLY A 105 -5.85 10.74 -13.16
N ILE A 106 -6.68 10.62 -12.12
CA ILE A 106 -6.64 11.53 -10.96
C ILE A 106 -5.57 11.08 -9.96
N ASN A 107 -4.76 12.03 -9.48
CA ASN A 107 -3.74 11.77 -8.48
C ASN A 107 -4.33 11.69 -7.07
N THR A 108 -4.91 10.55 -6.73
CA THR A 108 -5.60 10.35 -5.44
C THR A 108 -4.64 10.02 -4.30
N HIS A 109 -3.66 9.14 -4.53
CA HIS A 109 -2.83 8.56 -3.45
C HIS A 109 -1.33 8.49 -3.75
N LYS A 110 -0.77 9.24 -4.72
CA LYS A 110 0.67 9.13 -5.05
C LYS A 110 1.60 9.40 -3.85
N GLY A 111 1.28 10.38 -3.01
CA GLY A 111 2.01 10.64 -1.78
C GLY A 111 1.91 9.49 -0.77
N LEU A 112 0.72 8.88 -0.67
CA LEU A 112 0.46 7.74 0.19
C LEU A 112 1.17 6.47 -0.31
N VAL A 113 1.23 6.24 -1.62
CA VAL A 113 2.01 5.15 -2.24
C VAL A 113 3.45 5.21 -1.76
N PHE A 114 4.08 6.39 -1.82
CA PHE A 114 5.46 6.55 -1.35
C PHE A 114 5.60 6.29 0.16
N ALA A 115 4.80 6.97 0.99
CA ALA A 115 4.93 6.89 2.45
C ALA A 115 4.61 5.48 2.97
N MET A 116 3.53 4.86 2.48
CA MET A 116 3.13 3.52 2.88
C MET A 116 4.13 2.46 2.43
N SER A 117 4.76 2.62 1.26
CA SER A 117 5.82 1.71 0.79
C SER A 117 7.02 1.70 1.75
N LEU A 118 7.44 2.86 2.25
CA LEU A 118 8.53 2.95 3.24
C LEU A 118 8.14 2.29 4.57
N LEU A 119 6.91 2.50 5.03
CA LEU A 119 6.40 1.90 6.27
C LEU A 119 6.31 0.37 6.16
N LEU A 120 5.78 -0.14 5.06
CA LEU A 120 5.67 -1.57 4.79
C LEU A 120 7.05 -2.23 4.67
N TYR A 121 7.97 -1.61 3.94
CA TYR A 121 9.37 -2.04 3.88
C TYR A 121 9.98 -2.13 5.28
N GLY A 122 9.89 -1.04 6.07
CA GLY A 122 10.46 -1.00 7.40
C GLY A 122 9.85 -2.05 8.32
N ALA A 123 8.53 -2.23 8.29
CA ALA A 123 7.85 -3.25 9.07
C ALA A 123 8.28 -4.67 8.66
N GLY A 124 8.38 -4.95 7.35
CA GLY A 124 8.88 -6.22 6.84
C GLY A 124 10.33 -6.48 7.25
N PHE A 125 11.19 -5.46 7.16
CA PHE A 125 12.61 -5.54 7.52
C PHE A 125 12.82 -5.82 9.01
N MET A 126 11.94 -5.32 9.88
CA MET A 126 12.03 -5.54 11.33
C MET A 126 11.53 -6.92 11.79
N ILE A 127 10.78 -7.64 10.94
CA ILE A 127 10.17 -8.94 11.28
C ILE A 127 10.95 -10.11 10.66
N ALA A 128 11.80 -9.87 9.66
CA ALA A 128 12.70 -10.87 9.06
C ALA A 128 13.92 -11.18 9.93
#